data_AF-A4EPK7-F1
#
_entry.id   AF-A4EPK7-F1
#
_cell.length_a   1.000
_cell.length_b   1.000
_cell.length_c   1.000
_cell.angle_alpha   90.00
_cell.angle_beta   90.00
_cell.angle_gamma   90.00
#
_symmetry.space_group_name_H-M   'P 1'
#
loop_
_entity.id
_entity.type
_entity.pdbx_description
1 polymer ?
#
loop_
_entity_poly.entity_id
_entity_poly.type
_entity_poly.pdbx_seq_one_letter_code
_entity_poly.pdbx_strand_id
1 'polypeptide(L)' 'MAQAIFNEPFNYSSRTRNAGWSAKPGPEPQTYPQEFIDAAISAGVAEPVKPARKGQKKESQDG' A
#
# COMPACT_ATOMS: atom_id res chain seq x y z
N MET A 1 3.15 8.95 -2.27
CA MET A 1 2.18 7.87 -2.60
C MET A 1 2.85 6.54 -2.38
N ALA A 2 2.10 5.49 -2.09
CA ALA A 2 2.62 4.16 -1.76
C ALA A 2 2.42 3.20 -2.92
N GLN A 3 3.23 2.14 -2.96
CA GLN A 3 3.20 1.13 -4.01
C GLN A 3 2.93 -0.24 -3.39
N ALA A 4 2.07 -1.02 -4.05
CA ALA A 4 1.85 -2.42 -3.71
C ALA A 4 1.53 -3.22 -4.97
N ILE A 5 1.88 -4.49 -4.93
CA ILE A 5 1.47 -5.46 -5.94
C ILE A 5 0.15 -6.07 -5.45
N PHE A 6 -0.88 -6.04 -6.28
CA PHE A 6 -2.19 -6.58 -5.94
C PHE A 6 -2.31 -7.98 -6.53
N ASN A 7 -2.51 -8.97 -5.67
CA ASN A 7 -2.70 -10.35 -6.08
C ASN A 7 -4.17 -10.63 -6.45
N GLU A 8 -5.09 -9.88 -5.84
CA GLU A 8 -6.53 -10.00 -6.02
C GLU A 8 -7.17 -8.63 -6.30
N PRO A 9 -8.35 -8.58 -6.96
CA PRO A 9 -9.08 -7.33 -7.15
C PRO A 9 -9.50 -6.75 -5.79
N PHE A 10 -9.24 -5.46 -5.59
CA PHE A 10 -9.60 -4.78 -4.34
C PHE A 10 -10.28 -3.45 -4.63
N ASN A 11 -11.45 -3.24 -4.03
CA ASN A 11 -12.14 -1.96 -4.05
C ASN A 11 -12.22 -1.40 -2.63
N TYR A 12 -11.93 -0.12 -2.49
CA TYR A 12 -12.06 0.57 -1.22
C TYR A 12 -12.58 1.97 -1.44
N SER A 13 -13.62 2.30 -0.70
CA SER A 13 -14.29 3.58 -0.72
C SER A 13 -13.94 4.33 0.55
N SER A 14 -13.13 5.38 0.44
CA SER A 14 -12.82 6.25 1.57
C SER A 14 -13.97 7.17 1.84
N ARG A 15 -14.60 7.00 3.01
CA ARG A 15 -15.62 7.94 3.50
C ARG A 15 -15.03 9.30 3.84
N THR A 16 -13.75 9.35 4.20
CA THR A 16 -13.06 10.58 4.58
C THR A 16 -12.76 11.45 3.37
N ARG A 17 -12.39 10.84 2.24
CA ARG A 17 -12.08 11.56 0.99
C ARG A 17 -13.23 11.62 -0.01
N ASN A 18 -14.35 10.96 0.29
CA ASN A 18 -15.46 10.75 -0.65
C ASN A 18 -14.96 10.25 -2.02
N ALA A 19 -14.01 9.30 -2.00
CA ALA A 19 -13.34 8.78 -3.17
C ALA A 19 -13.33 7.25 -3.14
N GLY A 20 -13.61 6.63 -4.28
CA GLY A 20 -13.48 5.20 -4.49
C GLY A 20 -12.23 4.89 -5.30
N TRP A 21 -11.42 3.95 -4.81
CA TRP A 21 -10.31 3.38 -5.57
C TRP A 21 -10.57 1.90 -5.80
N SER A 22 -10.15 1.43 -6.97
CA SER A 22 -10.21 0.04 -7.36
C SER A 22 -8.88 -0.34 -7.99
N ALA A 23 -8.24 -1.37 -7.44
CA ALA A 23 -7.04 -1.98 -7.98
C ALA A 23 -7.39 -3.30 -8.66
N LYS A 24 -6.78 -3.52 -9.83
CA LYS A 24 -6.85 -4.80 -10.53
C LYS A 24 -5.69 -5.68 -10.09
N PRO A 25 -5.85 -7.00 -10.03
CA PRO A 25 -4.73 -7.88 -9.78
C PRO A 25 -3.73 -7.79 -10.94
N GLY A 26 -2.44 -7.78 -10.63
CA GLY A 26 -1.39 -7.74 -11.63
C GLY A 26 -0.01 -7.84 -11.00
N PRO A 27 0.98 -8.40 -11.73
CA PRO A 27 2.34 -8.55 -11.24
C PRO A 27 3.10 -7.22 -11.11
N GLU A 28 2.55 -6.14 -11.67
CA GLU A 28 3.17 -4.83 -11.66
C GLU A 28 2.79 -4.04 -10.40
N PRO A 29 3.76 -3.33 -9.79
CA PRO A 29 3.50 -2.48 -8.63
C PRO A 29 2.59 -1.31 -9.02
N GLN A 30 1.43 -1.22 -8.36
CA GLN A 30 0.48 -0.14 -8.57
C GLN A 30 0.62 0.93 -7.49
N THR A 31 0.49 2.19 -7.91
CA THR A 31 0.63 3.36 -7.02
C THR A 31 -0.75 3.89 -6.61
N TYR A 32 -1.02 3.87 -5.31
CA TYR A 32 -2.27 4.36 -4.73
C TYR A 32 -2.01 5.18 -3.44
N PRO A 33 -3.05 5.84 -2.88
CA PRO A 33 -2.96 6.45 -1.57
C PRO A 33 -2.55 5.45 -0.48
N GLN A 34 -1.81 5.91 0.52
CA GLN A 34 -1.35 5.06 1.61
C GLN A 34 -2.51 4.36 2.33
N GLU A 35 -3.63 5.04 2.55
CA GLU A 35 -4.83 4.46 3.19
C GLU A 35 -5.39 3.27 2.41
N PHE A 36 -5.37 3.34 1.08
CA PHE A 36 -5.86 2.29 0.21
C PHE A 36 -4.93 1.08 0.22
N ILE A 37 -3.61 1.34 0.13
CA ILE A 37 -2.57 0.32 0.16
C ILE A 37 -2.58 -0.40 1.52
N ASP A 38 -2.70 0.34 2.63
CA ASP A 38 -2.75 -0.22 3.97
C ASP A 38 -3.99 -1.10 4.18
N ALA A 39 -5.16 -0.64 3.71
CA ALA A 39 -6.38 -1.44 3.72
C ALA A 39 -6.26 -2.73 2.89
N ALA A 40 -5.61 -2.66 1.72
CA ALA A 40 -5.39 -3.81 0.86
C ALA A 40 -4.41 -4.82 1.47
N ILE A 41 -3.32 -4.34 2.08
CA ILE A 41 -2.36 -5.20 2.80
C ILE A 41 -3.03 -5.83 4.02
N SER A 42 -3.79 -5.06 4.80
CA SER A 42 -4.52 -5.56 5.96
C SER A 42 -5.60 -6.59 5.58
N ALA A 43 -6.17 -6.48 4.38
CA ALA A 43 -7.09 -7.47 3.83
C ALA A 43 -6.38 -8.72 3.26
N GLY A 44 -5.04 -8.71 3.16
CA GLY A 44 -4.24 -9.81 2.64
C GLY A 44 -4.22 -9.91 1.11
N VAL A 45 -4.78 -8.93 0.39
CA VAL A 45 -4.93 -8.96 -1.08
C VAL A 45 -3.79 -8.25 -1.83
N ALA A 46 -2.94 -7.52 -1.10
CA ALA A 46 -1.82 -6.77 -1.66
C ALA A 46 -0.53 -6.95 -0.85
N GLU A 47 0.60 -6.91 -1.55
CA GLU A 47 1.93 -6.95 -0.95
C GLU A 47 2.64 -5.59 -1.05
N PRO A 48 3.20 -5.07 0.06
CA PRO A 48 3.90 -3.80 0.05
C PRO A 48 5.15 -3.87 -0.80
N VAL A 49 5.23 -3.01 -1.82
CA VAL A 49 6.46 -2.81 -2.58
C VAL A 49 7.29 -1.83 -1.78
N LYS A 50 8.43 -2.28 -1.23
CA LYS A 50 9.34 -1.39 -0.51
C LYS A 50 9.67 -0.21 -1.42
N PRO A 51 9.24 1.03 -1.14
CA PRO A 51 9.86 2.16 -1.79
C PRO A 51 11.32 2.12 -1.33
N ALA A 52 12.28 2.19 -2.26
CA ALA A 52 13.70 2.25 -1.92
C ALA A 52 13.88 3.32 -0.84
N ARG A 53 14.06 2.90 0.42
CA ARG A 53 14.17 3.81 1.56
C ARG A 53 15.50 4.54 1.43
N LYS A 54 15.51 5.68 0.74
CA LYS A 54 16.46 6.75 1.06
C LYS A 54 16.05 7.27 2.44
N GLY A 55 16.69 6.74 3.48
CA GLY A 55 16.56 7.27 4.85
C GLY A 55 15.92 6.34 5.87
N GLN A 56 16.20 5.04 5.86
CA GLN A 56 16.15 4.29 7.11
C GLN A 56 17.49 4.48 7.83
N LYS A 57 17.67 5.61 8.51
CA LYS A 57 18.56 5.60 9.67
C LYS A 57 17.86 4.69 10.68
N LYS A 58 18.39 3.47 10.81
CA LYS A 58 18.25 2.71 12.05
C LYS A 58 18.77 3.63 13.15
N GLU A 59 17.89 4.25 13.92
CA GLU A 59 18.27 4.66 15.27
C GLU A 59 18.11 3.40 16.11
N SER A 60 19.26 2.97 16.60
CA SER A 60 19.53 1.68 17.21
C SER A 60 18.73 1.48 18.51
N GLN A 61 18.51 0.21 18.83
CA GLN A 61 18.46 -0.26 20.21
C GLN A 61 19.70 0.21 21.00
N ASP A 62 19.54 0.26 22.32
CA ASP A 62 20.55 0.14 23.41
C ASP A 62 20.80 1.41 24.22
N GLY A 63 20.57 1.30 25.54
CA GLY A 63 20.76 2.33 26.58
C GLY A 63 19.84 2.14 27.78
#